data_AF-A0A4D5RX00-F1
#
_entry.id   AF-A0A4D5RX00-F1
#
_cell.length_a   1.000
_cell.length_b   1.000
_cell.length_c   1.000
_cell.angle_alpha   90.00
_cell.angle_beta   90.00
_cell.angle_gamma   90.00
#
_symmetry.space_group_name_H-M   'P 1'
#
loop_
_entity.id
_entity.type
_entity.pdbx_description
1 polymer ?
#
loop_
_entity_poly.entity_id
_entity_poly.type
_entity_poly.pdbx_seq_one_letter_code
_entity_poly.pdbx_strand_id
1 'polypeptide(L)'
;IYTGPLLFNIYINDIGHLKLKSNLFQYADDTALILPHEQYNLAAPFFQNDIVQLMSWFTNNCIFVNRNKTKLMCFRSPYKQVPFDVPIFLHDQHCDQCDCKKMDTVKTTPYLGLHFDENVLWSYHIDHVIQKLRVVSAYLYRLKSGCDVNLRREVYLSLGESVIRYGIAIYGTCPKYKQQKIDSMINRCVSNIVYGSKHELKETKDRKNAVGLLSFENVFKFVVLTSHYFSKEFKEIPNRIKTLRHTETYAIPKIYTNYGKKQRNYYVPAIFNSLPKDILSLSSKRQMYKRIKEWCFLSN
;
A
#
# COMPACT_ATOMS: atom_id res chain seq x y z
N ILE A 1 -25.12 21.37 -6.40
CA ILE A 1 -23.90 22.19 -6.54
C ILE A 1 -22.76 21.37 -5.93
N TYR A 2 -21.95 20.70 -6.76
CA TYR A 2 -20.89 19.75 -6.35
C TYR A 2 -19.47 20.33 -6.55
N THR A 3 -19.33 21.65 -6.54
CA THR A 3 -18.07 22.34 -6.87
C THR A 3 -17.10 22.44 -5.69
N GLY A 4 -17.52 22.12 -4.47
CA GLY A 4 -16.71 22.25 -3.26
C GLY A 4 -15.30 21.62 -3.38
N PRO A 5 -15.17 20.34 -3.75
CA PRO A 5 -13.86 19.69 -3.90
C PRO A 5 -12.97 20.33 -4.98
N LEU A 6 -13.57 20.77 -6.09
CA LEU A 6 -12.83 21.42 -7.17
C LEU A 6 -12.31 22.80 -6.72
N LEU A 7 -13.16 23.60 -6.07
CA LEU A 7 -12.78 24.90 -5.55
C LEU A 7 -11.70 24.79 -4.47
N PHE A 8 -11.78 23.77 -3.61
CA PHE A 8 -10.72 23.49 -2.63
C PHE A 8 -9.39 23.14 -3.30
N ASN A 9 -9.41 22.31 -4.34
CA ASN A 9 -8.18 21.99 -5.09
C ASN A 9 -7.59 23.23 -5.78
N ILE A 10 -8.42 24.11 -6.34
CA ILE A 10 -7.96 25.38 -6.92
C ILE A 10 -7.37 26.28 -5.84
N TYR A 11 -8.05 26.38 -4.68
CA TYR A 11 -7.63 27.20 -3.55
C TYR A 11 -6.27 26.82 -3.00
N ILE A 12 -5.97 25.52 -2.91
CA ILE A 12 -4.72 25.02 -2.33
C ILE A 12 -3.58 24.93 -3.36
N ASN A 13 -3.86 25.09 -4.65
CA ASN A 13 -2.96 24.66 -5.73
C ASN A 13 -1.57 25.32 -5.70
N ASP A 14 -1.48 26.56 -5.24
CA ASP A 14 -0.24 27.34 -5.19
C ASP A 14 0.71 26.89 -4.06
N ILE A 15 0.25 26.08 -3.11
CA ILE A 15 1.12 25.46 -2.08
C ILE A 15 2.26 24.63 -2.72
N GLY A 16 2.02 24.08 -3.92
CA GLY A 16 3.01 23.32 -4.68
C GLY A 16 4.15 24.18 -5.24
N HIS A 17 4.02 25.52 -5.21
CA HIS A 17 5.08 26.45 -5.62
C HIS A 17 6.06 26.78 -4.50
N LEU A 18 5.81 26.31 -3.26
CA LEU A 18 6.74 26.46 -2.16
C LEU A 18 8.06 25.75 -2.48
N LYS A 19 9.18 26.47 -2.31
CA LYS A 19 10.53 25.95 -2.55
C LYS A 19 11.01 25.16 -1.33
N LEU A 20 10.45 23.98 -1.15
CA LEU A 20 10.78 23.08 -0.04
C LEU A 20 11.91 22.12 -0.45
N LYS A 21 12.76 21.74 0.52
CA LYS A 21 13.70 20.61 0.32
C LYS A 21 13.01 19.26 0.43
N SER A 22 11.91 19.24 1.17
CA SER A 22 11.04 18.09 1.37
C SER A 22 10.07 17.93 0.20
N ASN A 23 9.65 16.68 -0.02
CA ASN A 23 8.56 16.37 -0.93
C ASN A 23 7.22 16.62 -0.23
N LEU A 24 6.35 17.39 -0.87
CA LEU A 24 4.99 17.68 -0.41
C LEU A 24 3.99 16.78 -1.16
N PHE A 25 3.14 16.08 -0.42
CA PHE A 25 2.05 15.27 -0.97
C PHE A 25 0.73 15.72 -0.37
N GLN A 26 -0.30 15.81 -1.21
CA GLN A 26 -1.63 16.26 -0.79
C GLN A 26 -2.72 15.34 -1.31
N TYR A 27 -3.73 15.13 -0.47
CA TYR A 27 -4.97 14.47 -0.82
C TYR A 27 -6.11 15.13 -0.05
N ALA A 28 -6.87 15.99 -0.72
CA ALA A 28 -7.80 16.90 -0.04
C ALA A 28 -7.07 17.68 1.08
N ASP A 29 -7.59 17.68 2.31
CA ASP A 29 -7.00 18.36 3.46
C ASP A 29 -5.79 17.60 4.06
N ASP A 30 -5.65 16.30 3.78
CA ASP A 30 -4.51 15.52 4.23
C ASP A 30 -3.24 15.95 3.47
N THR A 31 -2.30 16.56 4.19
CA THR A 31 -1.00 17.00 3.68
C THR A 31 0.13 16.25 4.38
N ALA A 32 1.06 15.68 3.60
CA ALA A 32 2.24 14.99 4.10
C ALA A 32 3.52 15.64 3.55
N LEU A 33 4.44 15.97 4.46
CA LEU A 33 5.75 16.51 4.15
C LEU A 33 6.81 15.43 4.44
N ILE A 34 7.60 15.05 3.44
CA ILE A 34 8.57 13.94 3.54
C ILE A 34 9.94 14.41 3.10
N LEU A 35 10.93 14.34 3.99
CA LEU A 35 12.33 14.64 3.69
C LEU A 35 13.19 13.37 3.75
N PRO A 36 13.61 12.82 2.59
CA PRO A 36 14.61 11.77 2.55
C PRO A 36 15.97 12.34 2.96
N HIS A 37 16.59 11.78 3.99
CA HIS A 37 17.93 12.18 4.41
C HIS A 37 18.67 11.05 5.12
N GLU A 38 19.99 11.01 5.02
CA GLU A 38 20.81 9.96 5.62
C GLU A 38 21.03 10.15 7.12
N GLN A 39 21.07 11.40 7.60
CA GLN A 39 21.36 11.73 9.00
C GLN A 39 20.29 12.66 9.57
N TYR A 40 19.72 12.31 10.71
CA TYR A 40 18.62 13.09 11.31
C TYR A 40 19.05 14.50 11.71
N ASN A 41 20.22 14.64 12.36
CA ASN A 41 20.68 15.93 12.90
C ASN A 41 20.92 16.98 11.79
N LEU A 42 21.31 16.52 10.60
CA LEU A 42 21.45 17.39 9.42
C LEU A 42 20.11 17.61 8.71
N ALA A 43 19.19 16.66 8.77
CA ALA A 43 17.86 16.75 8.16
C ALA A 43 16.94 17.69 8.94
N ALA A 44 17.00 17.65 10.27
CA ALA A 44 16.05 18.34 11.15
C ALA A 44 16.02 19.85 10.91
N PRO A 45 17.14 20.58 10.75
CA PRO A 45 17.11 22.01 10.41
C PRO A 45 16.44 22.30 9.06
N PHE A 46 16.71 21.48 8.04
CA PHE A 46 16.04 21.63 6.74
C PHE A 46 14.55 21.34 6.82
N PHE A 47 14.17 20.30 7.55
CA PHE A 47 12.78 19.93 7.77
C PHE A 47 12.03 21.01 8.56
N GLN A 48 12.66 21.56 9.60
CA GLN A 48 12.10 22.66 10.38
C GLN A 48 11.87 23.91 9.51
N ASN A 49 12.84 24.27 8.67
CA ASN A 49 12.69 25.40 7.74
C ASN A 49 11.54 25.17 6.74
N ASP A 50 11.39 23.95 6.21
CA ASP A 50 10.27 23.63 5.32
C ASP A 50 8.91 23.69 6.05
N ILE A 51 8.85 23.22 7.30
CA ILE A 51 7.65 23.34 8.14
C ILE A 51 7.30 24.81 8.38
N VAL A 52 8.28 25.67 8.67
CA VAL A 52 8.04 27.11 8.89
C VAL A 52 7.45 27.78 7.65
N GLN A 53 8.00 27.49 6.46
CA GLN A 53 7.46 28.00 5.19
C GLN A 53 6.03 27.50 4.96
N LEU A 54 5.79 26.20 5.18
CA LEU A 54 4.49 25.58 4.98
C LEU A 54 3.43 26.13 5.96
N MET A 55 3.79 26.29 7.23
CA MET A 55 2.92 26.89 8.26
C MET A 55 2.61 28.36 7.93
N SER A 56 3.60 29.12 7.47
CA SER A 56 3.39 30.51 7.06
C SER A 56 2.43 30.59 5.87
N TRP A 57 2.55 29.69 4.90
CA TRP A 57 1.61 29.60 3.79
C TRP A 57 0.19 29.26 4.26
N PHE A 58 0.03 28.31 5.20
CA PHE A 58 -1.29 28.01 5.79
C PHE A 58 -1.88 29.21 6.52
N THR A 59 -1.08 29.92 7.33
CA THR A 59 -1.52 31.14 8.04
C THR A 59 -1.96 32.22 7.06
N ASN A 60 -1.16 32.49 6.02
CA ASN A 60 -1.46 33.50 4.99
C ASN A 60 -2.72 33.18 4.19
N ASN A 61 -3.01 31.89 4.01
CA ASN A 61 -4.22 31.39 3.36
C ASN A 61 -5.32 31.04 4.38
N CYS A 62 -5.30 31.58 5.59
CA CYS A 62 -6.35 31.39 6.60
C CYS A 62 -6.73 29.90 6.87
N ILE A 63 -5.79 28.97 6.68
CA ILE A 63 -5.97 27.54 6.93
C ILE A 63 -5.42 27.22 8.33
N PHE A 64 -6.30 26.73 9.20
CA PHE A 64 -5.93 26.32 10.55
C PHE A 64 -5.45 24.86 10.57
N VAL A 65 -4.17 24.66 10.87
CA VAL A 65 -3.58 23.32 11.00
C VAL A 65 -3.96 22.69 12.35
N ASN A 66 -4.55 21.49 12.30
CA ASN A 66 -4.90 20.74 13.51
C ASN A 66 -3.67 20.04 14.12
N ARG A 67 -3.00 20.72 15.06
CA ARG A 67 -1.81 20.21 15.77
C ARG A 67 -2.00 18.82 16.39
N ASN A 68 -3.20 18.49 16.87
CA ASN A 68 -3.46 17.18 17.48
C ASN A 68 -3.47 16.05 16.45
N LYS A 69 -3.90 16.34 15.21
CA LYS A 69 -3.90 15.39 14.10
C LYS A 69 -2.54 15.34 13.38
N THR A 70 -1.78 16.43 13.36
CA THR A 70 -0.46 16.47 12.72
C THR A 70 0.55 15.63 13.50
N LYS A 71 1.13 14.60 12.86
CA LYS A 71 2.08 13.67 13.48
C LYS A 71 3.45 13.77 12.84
N LEU A 72 4.50 13.66 13.66
CA LEU A 72 5.89 13.53 13.21
C LEU A 72 6.31 12.07 13.28
N MET A 73 6.82 11.51 12.19
CA MET A 73 7.32 10.14 12.14
C MET A 73 8.66 10.11 11.40
N CYS A 74 9.62 9.35 11.92
CA CYS A 74 10.90 9.11 11.26
C CYS A 74 10.95 7.67 10.74
N PHE A 75 10.94 7.49 9.42
CA PHE A 75 11.11 6.17 8.80
C PHE A 75 12.57 5.74 8.84
N ARG A 76 12.83 4.54 9.36
CA ARG A 76 14.20 4.01 9.50
C ARG A 76 14.25 2.48 9.49
N SER A 77 15.42 1.96 9.16
CA SER A 77 15.73 0.54 9.38
C SER A 77 15.61 0.20 10.88
N PRO A 78 15.07 -0.97 11.27
CA PRO A 78 15.01 -1.41 12.67
C PRO A 78 16.35 -1.38 13.40
N TYR A 79 17.45 -1.53 12.66
CA TYR A 79 18.80 -1.57 13.21
C TYR A 79 19.47 -0.19 13.30
N LYS A 80 18.85 0.85 12.73
CA LYS A 80 19.41 2.20 12.72
C LYS A 80 18.93 2.95 13.96
N GLN A 81 19.84 3.20 14.89
CA GLN A 81 19.58 4.12 15.98
C GLN A 81 19.62 5.55 15.45
N VAL A 82 18.62 6.34 15.81
CA VAL A 82 18.52 7.75 15.43
C VAL A 82 18.34 8.56 16.70
N PRO A 83 19.28 9.45 17.04
CA PRO A 83 19.09 10.40 18.13
C PRO A 83 18.04 11.42 17.70
N PHE A 84 17.02 11.63 18.55
CA PHE A 84 16.01 12.67 18.38
C PHE A 84 16.36 13.89 19.25
N ASP A 85 17.62 14.32 19.16
CA ASP A 85 18.20 15.42 19.92
C ASP A 85 17.75 16.79 19.41
N VAL A 86 17.56 16.92 18.09
CA VAL A 86 17.02 18.14 17.47
C VAL A 86 15.48 18.11 17.48
N PRO A 87 14.81 19.00 18.26
CA PRO A 87 13.36 19.08 18.29
C PRO A 87 12.80 19.71 17.01
N ILE A 88 11.60 19.28 16.64
CA ILE A 88 10.82 19.84 15.53
C ILE A 88 9.54 20.47 16.10
N PHE A 89 9.14 21.61 15.55
CA PHE A 89 8.01 22.41 16.02
C PHE A 89 7.09 22.81 14.86
N LEU A 90 5.78 22.85 15.13
CA LEU A 90 4.77 23.37 14.18
C LEU A 90 4.53 24.86 14.44
N HIS A 91 5.31 25.74 13.81
CA HIS A 91 5.01 27.17 13.85
C HIS A 91 5.39 27.86 12.54
N ASP A 92 4.84 29.06 12.37
CA ASP A 92 5.16 29.94 11.25
C ASP A 92 6.35 30.87 11.58
N GLN A 93 6.69 31.71 10.60
CA GLN A 93 7.82 32.64 10.67
C GLN A 93 7.62 33.80 11.66
N HIS A 94 6.41 34.06 12.14
CA HIS A 94 6.12 35.17 13.06
C HIS A 94 6.11 34.71 14.53
N CYS A 95 6.60 33.50 14.81
CA CYS A 95 6.68 32.87 16.12
C CYS A 95 7.99 33.22 16.85
N ASP A 96 8.36 34.50 16.89
CA ASP A 96 9.57 34.93 17.62
C ASP A 96 9.31 34.88 19.13
N GLN A 97 10.11 34.11 19.86
CA GLN A 97 9.96 33.77 21.29
C GLN A 97 8.73 32.91 21.64
N CYS A 98 8.37 31.94 20.81
CA CYS A 98 7.16 31.17 21.09
C CYS A 98 7.33 29.95 22.00
N ASP A 99 6.40 29.79 22.95
CA ASP A 99 6.23 28.62 23.82
C ASP A 99 5.60 27.43 23.05
N CYS A 100 5.99 27.27 21.78
CA CYS A 100 5.46 26.21 20.95
C CYS A 100 5.95 24.86 21.47
N LYS A 101 4.99 23.99 21.77
CA LYS A 101 5.29 22.61 22.17
C LYS A 101 5.98 21.86 21.02
N LYS A 102 7.11 21.21 21.34
CA LYS A 102 7.79 20.28 20.42
C LYS A 102 6.84 19.18 19.95
N MET A 103 6.97 18.77 18.70
CA MET A 103 6.22 17.64 18.16
C MET A 103 6.72 16.33 18.76
N ASP A 104 5.80 15.52 19.27
CA ASP A 104 6.11 14.17 19.69
C ASP A 104 6.30 13.27 18.46
N THR A 105 7.42 12.52 18.44
CA THR A 105 7.66 11.52 17.39
C THR A 105 6.81 10.29 17.66
N VAL A 106 5.96 9.90 16.71
CA VAL A 106 5.13 8.71 16.82
C VAL A 106 5.76 7.52 16.12
N LYS A 107 5.53 6.32 16.66
CA LYS A 107 5.96 5.06 16.05
C LYS A 107 5.02 4.56 14.96
N THR A 108 3.75 4.97 15.03
CA THR A 108 2.69 4.58 14.10
C THR A 108 1.78 5.74 13.77
N THR A 109 1.27 5.79 12.54
CA THR A 109 0.28 6.78 12.12
C THR A 109 -0.60 6.23 10.99
N PRO A 110 -1.93 6.46 11.04
CA PRO A 110 -2.77 6.26 9.87
C PRO A 110 -2.49 7.37 8.84
N TYR A 111 -2.47 7.02 7.56
CA TYR A 111 -2.40 7.96 6.44
C TYR A 111 -3.05 7.30 5.22
N LEU A 112 -4.06 7.96 4.64
CA LEU A 112 -4.81 7.46 3.47
C LEU A 112 -5.25 6.00 3.62
N GLY A 113 -5.90 5.67 4.75
CA GLY A 113 -6.42 4.34 5.06
C GLY A 113 -5.36 3.26 5.37
N LEU A 114 -4.07 3.57 5.26
CA LEU A 114 -2.97 2.67 5.63
C LEU A 114 -2.40 3.03 6.99
N HIS A 115 -1.93 2.03 7.75
CA HIS A 115 -1.28 2.25 9.03
C HIS A 115 0.23 2.05 8.86
N PHE A 116 0.95 3.16 8.83
CA PHE A 116 2.39 3.16 8.72
C PHE A 116 3.02 2.97 10.09
N ASP A 117 4.09 2.19 10.12
CA ASP A 117 5.00 2.07 11.25
C ASP A 117 6.39 2.58 10.86
N GLU A 118 7.16 3.06 11.84
CA GLU A 118 8.49 3.66 11.64
C GLU A 118 9.47 2.76 10.85
N ASN A 119 9.25 1.44 10.86
CA ASN A 119 10.10 0.46 10.19
C ASN A 119 9.47 -0.17 8.94
N VAL A 120 8.25 0.25 8.56
CA VAL A 120 7.49 -0.26 7.41
C VAL A 120 7.40 -1.80 7.42
N LEU A 121 7.18 -2.36 8.61
CA LEU A 121 6.97 -3.79 8.82
C LEU A 121 5.54 -4.21 8.48
N TRP A 122 4.58 -3.29 8.53
CA TRP A 122 3.14 -3.49 8.32
C TRP A 122 2.43 -4.28 9.42
N SER A 123 3.01 -4.43 10.61
CA SER A 123 2.39 -5.23 11.70
C SER A 123 0.99 -4.70 12.03
N TYR A 124 0.89 -3.41 12.37
CA TYR A 124 -0.36 -2.75 12.73
C TYR A 124 -1.38 -2.77 11.61
N HIS A 125 -0.94 -2.54 10.37
CA HIS A 125 -1.84 -2.58 9.22
C HIS A 125 -2.40 -3.99 8.97
N ILE A 126 -1.56 -5.02 9.04
CA ILE A 126 -2.03 -6.41 8.87
C ILE A 126 -3.01 -6.79 9.98
N ASP A 127 -2.75 -6.41 11.22
CA ASP A 127 -3.69 -6.67 12.33
C ASP A 127 -5.03 -5.95 12.11
N HIS A 128 -5.02 -4.72 11.60
CA HIS A 128 -6.22 -3.98 11.21
C HIS A 128 -7.01 -4.71 10.11
N VAL A 129 -6.33 -5.17 9.05
CA VAL A 129 -6.95 -5.94 7.95
C VAL A 129 -7.56 -7.25 8.50
N ILE A 130 -6.83 -7.97 9.36
CA ILE A 130 -7.31 -9.20 9.99
C ILE A 130 -8.56 -8.93 10.84
N GLN A 131 -8.60 -7.84 11.61
CA GLN A 131 -9.78 -7.48 12.41
C GLN A 131 -11.00 -7.24 11.51
N LYS A 132 -10.84 -6.52 10.39
CA LYS A 132 -11.92 -6.33 9.41
C LYS A 132 -12.37 -7.66 8.80
N LEU A 133 -11.44 -8.53 8.43
CA LEU A 133 -11.75 -9.87 7.89
C LEU A 133 -12.45 -10.77 8.92
N ARG A 134 -12.14 -10.65 10.22
CA ARG A 134 -12.86 -11.37 11.28
C ARG A 134 -14.33 -10.99 11.33
N VAL A 135 -14.62 -9.69 11.21
CA VAL A 135 -16.00 -9.19 11.14
C VAL A 135 -16.71 -9.76 9.91
N VAL A 136 -16.08 -9.72 8.73
CA VAL A 136 -16.63 -10.34 7.51
C VAL A 136 -16.87 -11.84 7.68
N SER A 137 -15.92 -12.57 8.29
CA SER A 137 -16.09 -13.99 8.59
C SER A 137 -17.30 -14.26 9.48
N ALA A 138 -17.54 -13.41 10.48
CA ALA A 138 -18.70 -13.53 11.36
C ALA A 138 -20.02 -13.31 10.61
N TYR A 139 -20.09 -12.33 9.70
CA TYR A 139 -21.25 -12.16 8.82
C TYR A 139 -21.48 -13.39 7.94
N LEU A 140 -20.43 -13.90 7.27
CA LEU A 140 -20.51 -15.11 6.44
C LEU A 140 -20.98 -16.33 7.25
N TYR A 141 -20.57 -16.44 8.52
CA TYR A 141 -21.04 -17.51 9.39
C TYR A 141 -22.54 -17.40 9.68
N ARG A 142 -23.07 -16.19 9.90
CA ARG A 142 -24.52 -15.98 10.11
C ARG A 142 -25.33 -16.27 8.85
N LEU A 143 -24.77 -15.99 7.68
CA LEU A 143 -25.42 -16.24 6.39
C LEU A 143 -25.35 -17.70 5.92
N LYS A 144 -24.57 -18.56 6.60
CA LYS A 144 -24.21 -19.90 6.09
C LYS A 144 -25.41 -20.83 5.86
N SER A 145 -26.50 -20.68 6.63
CA SER A 145 -27.67 -21.55 6.57
C SER A 145 -28.82 -21.01 5.73
N GLY A 146 -28.82 -19.70 5.43
CA GLY A 146 -29.93 -19.03 4.73
C GLY A 146 -29.59 -18.52 3.34
N CYS A 147 -28.32 -18.59 2.92
CA CYS A 147 -27.86 -18.03 1.66
C CYS A 147 -27.10 -19.04 0.82
N ASP A 148 -27.25 -18.93 -0.50
CA ASP A 148 -26.49 -19.74 -1.44
C ASP A 148 -24.99 -19.40 -1.40
N VAL A 149 -24.18 -20.23 -2.05
CA VAL A 149 -22.72 -20.07 -2.08
C VAL A 149 -22.32 -18.80 -2.84
N ASN A 150 -23.07 -18.43 -3.88
CA ASN A 150 -22.75 -17.28 -4.72
C ASN A 150 -22.96 -15.95 -3.97
N LEU A 151 -24.07 -15.80 -3.24
CA LEU A 151 -24.32 -14.61 -2.43
C LEU A 151 -23.26 -14.46 -1.34
N ARG A 152 -22.91 -15.54 -0.63
CA ARG A 152 -21.84 -15.52 0.37
C ARG A 152 -20.49 -15.13 -0.25
N ARG A 153 -20.21 -15.63 -1.45
CA ARG A 153 -19.01 -15.26 -2.22
C ARG A 153 -19.02 -13.76 -2.59
N GLU A 154 -20.14 -13.22 -3.05
CA GLU A 154 -20.26 -11.79 -3.37
C GLU A 154 -20.07 -10.89 -2.14
N VAL A 155 -20.64 -11.29 -0.99
CA VAL A 155 -20.41 -10.61 0.30
C VAL A 155 -18.92 -10.60 0.65
N TYR A 156 -18.21 -11.72 0.44
CA TYR A 156 -16.77 -11.76 0.67
C TYR A 156 -16.01 -10.86 -0.30
N LEU A 157 -16.35 -10.86 -1.59
CA LEU A 157 -15.66 -10.02 -2.58
C LEU A 157 -15.86 -8.52 -2.30
N SER A 158 -17.08 -8.12 -1.92
CA SER A 158 -17.43 -6.73 -1.67
C SER A 158 -16.90 -6.18 -0.35
N LEU A 159 -16.85 -6.99 0.72
CA LEU A 159 -16.46 -6.54 2.06
C LEU A 159 -15.09 -7.05 2.53
N GLY A 160 -14.67 -8.24 2.10
CA GLY A 160 -13.42 -8.87 2.52
C GLY A 160 -12.28 -8.59 1.55
N GLU A 161 -12.45 -8.98 0.29
CA GLU A 161 -11.41 -8.80 -0.73
C GLU A 161 -11.16 -7.32 -1.04
N SER A 162 -12.19 -6.46 -0.97
CA SER A 162 -12.03 -5.00 -1.10
C SER A 162 -11.07 -4.41 -0.06
N VAL A 163 -11.18 -4.85 1.19
CA VAL A 163 -10.28 -4.44 2.28
C VAL A 163 -8.85 -4.94 2.03
N ILE A 164 -8.69 -6.18 1.55
CA ILE A 164 -7.38 -6.74 1.20
C ILE A 164 -6.76 -6.03 -0.01
N ARG A 165 -7.57 -5.65 -1.00
CA ARG A 165 -7.08 -4.99 -2.22
C ARG A 165 -6.62 -3.56 -1.96
N TYR A 166 -7.22 -2.89 -0.98
CA TYR A 166 -6.90 -1.50 -0.68
C TYR A 166 -5.45 -1.35 -0.22
N GLY A 167 -4.60 -0.71 -1.03
CA GLY A 167 -3.19 -0.49 -0.72
C GLY A 167 -2.29 -1.73 -0.84
N ILE A 168 -2.78 -2.84 -1.40
CA ILE A 168 -1.99 -4.09 -1.53
C ILE A 168 -0.71 -3.92 -2.34
N ALA A 169 -0.64 -2.96 -3.26
CA ALA A 169 0.58 -2.64 -4.02
C ALA A 169 1.72 -2.10 -3.12
N ILE A 170 1.38 -1.61 -1.92
CA ILE A 170 2.32 -1.03 -0.97
C ILE A 170 2.71 -2.07 0.10
N TYR A 171 1.75 -2.74 0.73
CA TYR A 171 2.03 -3.68 1.81
C TYR A 171 2.08 -5.16 1.37
N GLY A 172 1.75 -5.47 0.12
CA GLY A 172 1.72 -6.83 -0.43
C GLY A 172 3.05 -7.56 -0.37
N THR A 173 4.16 -6.81 -0.33
CA THR A 173 5.52 -7.34 -0.14
C THR A 173 5.88 -7.56 1.34
N CYS A 174 4.90 -7.62 2.24
CA CYS A 174 5.14 -7.92 3.64
C CYS A 174 5.72 -9.33 3.83
N PRO A 175 6.40 -9.63 4.95
CA PRO A 175 6.98 -10.96 5.20
C PRO A 175 5.97 -12.10 5.07
N LYS A 176 6.41 -13.26 4.56
CA LYS A 176 5.55 -14.44 4.30
C LYS A 176 4.69 -14.86 5.49
N TYR A 177 5.24 -14.83 6.71
CA TYR A 177 4.47 -15.19 7.91
C TYR A 177 3.27 -14.26 8.16
N LYS A 178 3.33 -13.00 7.72
CA LYS A 178 2.19 -12.06 7.79
C LYS A 178 1.17 -12.34 6.70
N GLN A 179 1.63 -12.65 5.50
CA GLN A 179 0.76 -13.09 4.40
C GLN A 179 -0.04 -14.33 4.81
N GLN A 180 0.62 -15.31 5.45
CA GLN A 180 -0.01 -16.53 5.98
C GLN A 180 -1.09 -16.23 7.03
N LYS A 181 -0.92 -15.22 7.88
CA LYS A 181 -1.98 -14.80 8.83
C LYS A 181 -3.23 -14.32 8.09
N ILE A 182 -3.07 -13.54 7.01
CA ILE A 182 -4.18 -13.08 6.17
C ILE A 182 -4.82 -14.28 5.46
N ASP A 183 -4.00 -15.13 4.83
CA ASP A 183 -4.48 -16.34 4.14
C ASP A 183 -5.25 -17.28 5.07
N SER A 184 -4.86 -17.38 6.34
CA SER A 184 -5.59 -18.15 7.34
C SER A 184 -7.00 -17.59 7.58
N MET A 185 -7.14 -16.25 7.60
CA MET A 185 -8.45 -15.60 7.69
C MET A 185 -9.27 -15.75 6.40
N ILE A 186 -8.62 -15.70 5.22
CA ILE A 186 -9.26 -16.00 3.94
C ILE A 186 -9.79 -17.44 3.96
N ASN A 187 -9.00 -18.42 4.40
CA ASN A 187 -9.40 -19.83 4.50
C ASN A 187 -10.62 -20.02 5.42
N ARG A 188 -10.69 -19.27 6.52
CA ARG A 188 -11.84 -19.26 7.41
C ARG A 188 -13.10 -18.71 6.72
N CYS A 189 -12.96 -17.62 5.97
CA CYS A 189 -14.07 -17.07 5.18
C CYS A 189 -14.53 -18.06 4.10
N VAL A 190 -13.59 -18.66 3.37
CA VAL A 190 -13.87 -19.70 2.35
C VAL A 190 -14.65 -20.86 2.97
N SER A 191 -14.25 -21.35 4.14
CA SER A 191 -14.96 -22.41 4.84
C SER A 191 -16.42 -22.05 5.15
N ASN A 192 -16.68 -20.80 5.57
CA ASN A 192 -18.05 -20.32 5.79
C ASN A 192 -18.86 -20.19 4.48
N ILE A 193 -18.20 -19.88 3.37
CA ILE A 193 -18.84 -19.76 2.04
C ILE A 193 -19.23 -21.13 1.49
N VAL A 194 -18.37 -22.14 1.62
CA VAL A 194 -18.62 -23.48 1.08
C VAL A 194 -19.46 -24.37 2.00
N TYR A 195 -19.79 -23.90 3.20
CA TYR A 195 -20.61 -24.65 4.16
C TYR A 195 -21.95 -25.10 3.54
N GLY A 196 -22.27 -26.39 3.71
CA GLY A 196 -23.47 -27.02 3.15
C GLY A 196 -23.40 -27.32 1.65
N SER A 197 -22.23 -27.15 1.01
CA SER A 197 -22.04 -27.44 -0.41
C SER A 197 -21.23 -28.73 -0.63
N LYS A 198 -21.30 -29.26 -1.86
CA LYS A 198 -20.44 -30.38 -2.31
C LYS A 198 -18.93 -30.13 -2.19
N HIS A 199 -18.52 -28.88 -1.94
CA HIS A 199 -17.12 -28.48 -1.81
C HIS A 199 -16.64 -28.46 -0.35
N GLU A 200 -17.52 -28.66 0.63
CA GLU A 200 -17.17 -28.59 2.05
C GLU A 200 -16.10 -29.63 2.44
N LEU A 201 -16.19 -30.86 1.95
CA LEU A 201 -15.24 -31.92 2.29
C LEU A 201 -13.91 -31.83 1.51
N LYS A 202 -13.78 -30.90 0.57
CA LYS A 202 -12.55 -30.74 -0.22
C LYS A 202 -11.43 -30.09 0.59
N GLU A 203 -10.20 -30.27 0.15
CA GLU A 203 -9.05 -29.56 0.71
C GLU A 203 -9.16 -28.04 0.55
N THR A 204 -8.46 -27.29 1.40
CA THR A 204 -8.52 -25.81 1.43
C THR A 204 -8.24 -25.16 0.07
N LYS A 205 -7.28 -25.70 -0.68
CA LYS A 205 -6.94 -25.20 -2.03
C LYS A 205 -8.11 -25.38 -2.99
N ASP A 206 -8.71 -26.56 -2.99
CA ASP A 206 -9.84 -26.88 -3.86
C ASP A 206 -11.10 -26.10 -3.49
N ARG A 207 -11.32 -25.84 -2.19
CA ARG A 207 -12.40 -24.95 -1.74
C ARG A 207 -12.24 -23.56 -2.35
N LYS A 208 -11.05 -22.96 -2.24
CA LYS A 208 -10.72 -21.64 -2.83
C LYS A 208 -10.96 -21.62 -4.33
N ASN A 209 -10.47 -22.63 -5.04
CA ASN A 209 -10.64 -22.75 -6.49
C ASN A 209 -12.12 -22.89 -6.88
N ALA A 210 -12.89 -23.70 -6.15
CA ALA A 210 -14.31 -23.89 -6.40
C ALA A 210 -15.12 -22.59 -6.28
N VAL A 211 -14.76 -21.71 -5.34
CA VAL A 211 -15.39 -20.38 -5.19
C VAL A 211 -14.64 -19.28 -5.94
N GLY A 212 -13.58 -19.60 -6.69
CA GLY A 212 -12.79 -18.62 -7.44
C GLY A 212 -12.24 -17.49 -6.56
N LEU A 213 -11.70 -17.82 -5.39
CA LEU A 213 -11.02 -16.89 -4.47
C LEU A 213 -9.51 -17.13 -4.45
N LEU A 214 -8.73 -16.06 -4.53
CA LEU A 214 -7.26 -16.11 -4.57
C LEU A 214 -6.65 -16.08 -3.16
N SER A 215 -5.43 -16.60 -3.03
CA SER A 215 -4.58 -16.34 -1.85
C SER A 215 -4.14 -14.88 -1.83
N PHE A 216 -3.67 -14.41 -0.67
CA PHE A 216 -3.16 -13.04 -0.53
C PHE A 216 -2.07 -12.73 -1.57
N GLU A 217 -1.10 -13.64 -1.74
CA GLU A 217 -0.01 -13.49 -2.72
C GLU A 217 -0.56 -13.37 -4.15
N ASN A 218 -1.56 -14.17 -4.50
CA ASN A 218 -2.14 -14.16 -5.84
C ASN A 218 -3.04 -12.95 -6.09
N VAL A 219 -3.71 -12.41 -5.05
CA VAL A 219 -4.37 -11.09 -5.15
C VAL A 219 -3.33 -10.00 -5.41
N PHE A 220 -2.20 -10.03 -4.70
CA PHE A 220 -1.11 -9.07 -4.91
C PHE A 220 -0.55 -9.16 -6.33
N LYS A 221 -0.17 -10.36 -6.81
CA LYS A 221 0.30 -10.57 -8.19
C LYS A 221 -0.73 -10.08 -9.20
N PHE A 222 -2.01 -10.44 -9.01
CA PHE A 222 -3.08 -10.01 -9.90
C PHE A 222 -3.19 -8.48 -9.98
N VAL A 223 -3.14 -7.77 -8.84
CA VAL A 223 -3.19 -6.30 -8.81
C VAL A 223 -1.96 -5.68 -9.47
N VAL A 224 -0.75 -6.17 -9.16
CA VAL A 224 0.48 -5.66 -9.78
C VAL A 224 0.46 -5.84 -11.29
N LEU A 225 0.14 -7.06 -11.75
CA LEU A 225 0.13 -7.38 -13.17
C LEU A 225 -0.92 -6.55 -13.91
N THR A 226 -2.15 -6.48 -13.42
CA THR A 226 -3.22 -5.71 -14.09
C THR A 226 -2.97 -4.20 -14.08
N SER A 227 -2.30 -3.67 -13.06
CA SER A 227 -2.00 -2.23 -12.95
C SER A 227 -0.84 -1.82 -13.85
N HIS A 228 0.19 -2.67 -13.99
CA HIS A 228 1.40 -2.37 -14.76
C HIS A 228 1.45 -3.05 -16.13
N TYR A 229 0.40 -3.75 -16.57
CA TYR A 229 0.42 -4.52 -17.81
C TYR A 229 0.75 -3.66 -19.04
N PHE A 230 0.06 -2.53 -19.20
CA PHE A 230 0.24 -1.62 -20.34
C PHE A 230 1.24 -0.49 -20.10
N SER A 231 1.61 -0.22 -18.85
CA SER A 231 2.64 0.77 -18.52
C SER A 231 4.02 0.23 -18.94
N LYS A 232 4.96 1.10 -19.32
CA LYS A 232 6.37 0.71 -19.50
C LYS A 232 7.20 0.92 -18.24
N GLU A 233 6.63 1.57 -17.22
CA GLU A 233 7.30 1.83 -15.94
C GLU A 233 7.73 0.51 -15.29
N PHE A 234 8.96 0.49 -14.77
CA PHE A 234 9.58 -0.66 -14.11
C PHE A 234 9.81 -1.88 -15.00
N LYS A 235 9.62 -1.76 -16.32
CA LYS A 235 9.74 -2.85 -17.29
C LYS A 235 10.77 -2.51 -18.37
N GLU A 236 12.01 -2.39 -17.94
CA GLU A 236 13.14 -2.16 -18.83
C GLU A 236 13.53 -3.45 -19.54
N ILE A 237 13.69 -3.38 -20.86
CA ILE A 237 14.19 -4.50 -21.65
C ILE A 237 15.72 -4.44 -21.59
N PRO A 238 16.40 -5.49 -21.13
CA PRO A 238 17.85 -5.47 -21.01
C PRO A 238 18.49 -5.44 -22.40
N ASN A 239 19.38 -4.46 -22.63
CA ASN A 239 20.23 -4.42 -23.82
C ASN A 239 21.23 -5.58 -23.75
N ARG A 240 21.01 -6.63 -24.57
CA ARG A 240 21.85 -7.84 -24.56
C ARG A 240 22.48 -8.07 -25.93
N ILE A 241 23.80 -8.28 -25.92
CA ILE A 241 24.60 -8.62 -27.12
C ILE A 241 24.56 -10.14 -27.40
N LYS A 242 24.26 -10.99 -26.39
CA LYS A 242 24.25 -12.45 -26.52
C LYS A 242 22.94 -13.07 -26.01
N THR A 243 22.40 -14.03 -26.75
CA THR A 243 21.20 -14.82 -26.39
C THR A 243 21.58 -16.03 -25.54
N LEU A 244 21.03 -16.12 -24.33
CA LEU A 244 21.18 -17.27 -23.43
C LEU A 244 19.86 -18.08 -23.35
N ARG A 245 19.95 -19.37 -23.01
CA ARG A 245 18.80 -20.32 -23.00
C ARG A 245 17.67 -19.94 -22.05
N HIS A 246 18.00 -19.35 -20.89
CA HIS A 246 17.02 -18.77 -19.96
C HIS A 246 17.24 -17.27 -19.88
N THR A 247 16.40 -16.52 -20.59
CA THR A 247 16.47 -15.07 -20.64
C THR A 247 15.21 -14.48 -20.06
N GLU A 248 15.36 -13.77 -18.94
CA GLU A 248 14.32 -12.91 -18.39
C GLU A 248 13.94 -11.84 -19.41
N THR A 249 12.64 -11.60 -19.57
CA THR A 249 12.08 -10.61 -20.51
C THR A 249 12.41 -9.18 -20.07
N TYR A 250 12.28 -8.90 -18.78
CA TYR A 250 12.54 -7.60 -18.17
C TYR A 250 13.76 -7.66 -17.26
N ALA A 251 14.52 -6.56 -17.21
CA ALA A 251 15.69 -6.44 -16.35
C ALA A 251 15.27 -6.35 -14.88
N ILE A 252 15.91 -7.14 -14.02
CA ILE A 252 15.76 -7.05 -12.56
C ILE A 252 17.02 -6.40 -11.98
N PRO A 253 16.89 -5.32 -11.19
CA PRO A 253 18.05 -4.68 -10.56
C PRO A 253 18.71 -5.62 -9.55
N LYS A 254 20.04 -5.56 -9.44
CA LYS A 254 20.80 -6.31 -8.41
C LYS A 254 20.52 -5.69 -7.05
N ILE A 255 19.90 -6.46 -6.15
CA ILE A 255 19.51 -6.00 -4.82
C ILE A 255 19.94 -7.00 -3.76
N TYR A 256 20.58 -6.48 -2.72
CA TYR A 256 21.10 -7.25 -1.59
C TYR A 256 20.28 -7.08 -0.31
N THR A 257 19.38 -6.08 -0.25
CA THR A 257 18.58 -5.77 0.93
C THR A 257 17.14 -6.23 0.80
N ASN A 258 16.52 -6.64 1.91
CA ASN A 258 15.09 -6.94 1.95
C ASN A 258 14.23 -5.72 1.61
N TYR A 259 14.69 -4.52 1.92
CA TYR A 259 14.01 -3.28 1.55
C TYR A 259 13.97 -3.10 0.03
N GLY A 260 15.11 -3.26 -0.65
CA GLY A 260 15.14 -3.14 -2.11
C GLY A 260 14.24 -4.17 -2.81
N LYS A 261 14.15 -5.40 -2.28
CA LYS A 261 13.24 -6.43 -2.82
C LYS A 261 11.76 -6.04 -2.74
N LYS A 262 11.41 -5.10 -1.84
CA LYS A 262 10.05 -4.56 -1.68
C LYS A 262 9.78 -3.36 -2.59
N GLN A 263 10.78 -2.85 -3.31
CA GLN A 263 10.59 -1.73 -4.24
C GLN A 263 9.94 -2.20 -5.55
N ARG A 264 9.13 -1.32 -6.15
CA ARG A 264 8.46 -1.56 -7.44
C ARG A 264 9.45 -1.95 -8.54
N ASN A 265 10.61 -1.29 -8.58
CA ASN A 265 11.70 -1.55 -9.52
C ASN A 265 12.20 -3.00 -9.48
N TYR A 266 11.97 -3.72 -8.38
CA TYR A 266 12.35 -5.12 -8.24
C TYR A 266 11.17 -6.06 -8.42
N TYR A 267 10.10 -5.90 -7.63
CA TYR A 267 9.04 -6.90 -7.60
C TYR A 267 8.18 -6.87 -8.87
N VAL A 268 8.02 -5.71 -9.52
CA VAL A 268 7.23 -5.62 -10.76
C VAL A 268 7.89 -6.45 -11.86
N PRO A 269 9.14 -6.19 -12.30
CA PRO A 269 9.77 -7.00 -13.33
C PRO A 269 9.92 -8.47 -12.92
N ALA A 270 10.18 -8.77 -11.64
CA ALA A 270 10.25 -10.15 -11.15
C ALA A 270 8.92 -10.90 -11.33
N ILE A 271 7.78 -10.29 -11.01
CA ILE A 271 6.46 -10.90 -11.20
C ILE A 271 6.15 -11.04 -12.70
N PHE A 272 6.47 -10.03 -13.52
CA PHE A 272 6.26 -10.13 -14.97
C PHE A 272 7.12 -11.20 -15.64
N ASN A 273 8.36 -11.41 -15.17
CA ASN A 273 9.23 -12.47 -15.68
C ASN A 273 8.73 -13.88 -15.33
N SER A 274 7.83 -14.01 -14.34
CA SER A 274 7.17 -15.29 -14.04
C SER A 274 5.96 -15.60 -14.95
N LEU A 275 5.52 -14.64 -15.76
CA LEU A 275 4.41 -14.85 -16.70
C LEU A 275 4.87 -15.56 -17.98
N PRO A 276 4.05 -16.49 -18.52
CA PRO A 276 4.31 -17.07 -19.82
C PRO A 276 4.13 -16.04 -20.95
N LYS A 277 4.89 -16.25 -22.05
CA LYS A 277 5.00 -15.30 -23.17
C LYS A 277 3.67 -15.05 -23.89
N ASP A 278 2.76 -16.04 -23.88
CA ASP A 278 1.43 -15.90 -24.47
C ASP A 278 0.62 -14.80 -23.76
N ILE A 279 0.67 -14.77 -22.43
CA ILE A 279 -0.01 -13.75 -21.61
C ILE A 279 0.63 -12.38 -21.80
N LEU A 280 1.95 -12.28 -21.99
CA LEU A 280 2.65 -11.00 -22.21
C LEU A 280 2.34 -10.34 -23.56
N SER A 281 1.87 -11.12 -24.54
CA SER A 281 1.59 -10.64 -25.90
C SER A 281 0.15 -10.13 -26.11
N LEU A 282 -0.70 -10.19 -25.09
CA LEU A 282 -2.11 -9.82 -25.21
C LEU A 282 -2.27 -8.31 -25.39
N SER A 283 -3.06 -7.92 -26.40
CA SER A 283 -3.42 -6.52 -26.68
C SER A 283 -4.74 -6.10 -26.00
N SER A 284 -5.68 -7.05 -25.82
CA SER A 284 -6.98 -6.77 -25.24
C SER A 284 -6.96 -6.76 -23.72
N LYS A 285 -7.39 -5.65 -23.10
CA LYS A 285 -7.55 -5.54 -21.64
C LYS A 285 -8.43 -6.67 -21.09
N ARG A 286 -9.58 -6.96 -21.71
CA ARG A 286 -10.50 -8.02 -21.24
C ARG A 286 -9.85 -9.40 -21.23
N GLN A 287 -9.13 -9.75 -22.30
CA GLN A 287 -8.44 -11.04 -22.41
C GLN A 287 -7.30 -11.14 -21.39
N MET A 288 -6.53 -10.06 -21.22
CA MET A 288 -5.47 -9.95 -20.22
C MET A 288 -6.00 -10.20 -18.80
N TYR A 289 -7.08 -9.52 -18.39
CA TYR A 289 -7.68 -9.73 -17.07
C TYR A 289 -8.10 -11.18 -16.83
N LYS A 290 -8.71 -11.81 -17.84
CA LYS A 290 -9.15 -13.22 -17.75
C LYS A 290 -7.96 -14.17 -17.63
N ARG A 291 -6.98 -14.08 -18.52
CA ARG A 291 -5.81 -14.97 -18.55
C ARG A 291 -4.90 -14.81 -17.34
N ILE A 292 -4.68 -13.59 -16.86
CA ILE A 292 -3.91 -13.36 -15.63
C ILE A 292 -4.65 -13.95 -14.44
N LYS A 293 -5.97 -13.79 -14.36
CA LYS A 293 -6.76 -14.37 -13.27
C LYS A 293 -6.66 -15.90 -13.27
N GLU A 294 -6.78 -16.53 -14.44
CA GLU A 294 -6.60 -17.99 -14.60
C GLU A 294 -5.19 -18.43 -14.19
N TRP A 295 -4.16 -17.72 -14.65
CA TRP A 295 -2.77 -17.98 -14.25
C TRP A 295 -2.58 -17.88 -12.74
N CYS A 296 -3.16 -16.88 -12.08
CA CYS A 296 -3.11 -16.73 -10.63
C CYS A 296 -3.80 -17.87 -9.85
N PHE A 297 -4.72 -18.63 -10.45
CA PHE A 297 -5.28 -19.85 -9.83
C PHE A 297 -4.39 -21.08 -10.02
N LEU A 298 -3.62 -21.11 -11.11
CA LEU A 298 -2.74 -22.23 -11.47
C LEU A 298 -1.35 -22.10 -10.83
N SER A 299 -0.86 -20.87 -10.65
CA SER A 299 0.42 -20.56 -10.03
C SER A 299 0.35 -20.83 -8.53
N ASN A 300 0.89 -21.97 -8.11
CA ASN A 300 1.07 -22.36 -6.71
C ASN A 300 2.53 -22.71 -6.47
#